data_AF-A0AAU4FE95-F1
#
_entry.id   AF-A0AAU4FE95-F1
#
_cell.length_a   1.000
_cell.length_b   1.000
_cell.length_c   1.000
_cell.angle_alpha   90.00
_cell.angle_beta   90.00
_cell.angle_gamma   90.00
#
_symmetry.space_group_name_H-M   'P 1'
#
loop_
_entity.id
_entity.type
_entity.pdbx_description
1 polymer ?
#
loop_
_entity_poly.entity_id
_entity_poly.type
_entity_poly.pdbx_seq_one_letter_code
_entity_poly.pdbx_strand_id
1 'polypeptide(L)'
;MTATLVPTLAPEDLARLTAARDLVRAGDTASVLAAALPSLPAAERAALAAHAPFSHVGLLVFPATLDGLGAELARHGLETGLMSHSVVVRERLARRYGLPADDLTVGILRAPVTDRDGRPCALEIFVLVTPPDLAHIAADERRHGREDHFALAVPRADPIVLNGLCAAIAGQLRPDGGGYNGHEDATVLYFRDAHHPAPAYRRLELLCAGEFPRVLAAHQRASEPGTELLGLLTGAWATQAVATAVELRLPDHLATTAGLDALATATGTDRESLGRLLRYLATLGVVRATAAGYVLTDVGALLRTDVEGGMSAIALMYGGPFYRSFAALTDAVRTGEESFAKVFGAHHFAHLAANPELADLFHRSMAASNAMFAELTRVVDLSAAGVVVDVAGGNGALLSRVLDAHPAVTGVLMDRPEALAVAGPALAKHATRCTLVPGDFTKAVPGDGDVYLLSRVLHDWDDERCHTILTTCAAGMPAGAELLIVERLLPEESGTASLAVPWDIHMLCNVGGRERSESHYRALLAGAGFELADVRPLALDAYVLRAVRTR
;
A
#
# COMPACT_ATOMS: atom_id res chain seq x y z
N MET A 1 -40.90 9.13 53.39
CA MET A 1 -40.45 10.13 52.40
C MET A 1 -39.22 9.56 51.72
N THR A 2 -39.41 8.87 50.59
CA THR A 2 -38.32 8.47 49.70
C THR A 2 -37.84 9.73 49.00
N ALA A 3 -36.68 10.26 49.42
CA ALA A 3 -36.03 11.34 48.68
C ALA A 3 -35.70 10.80 47.29
N THR A 4 -36.33 11.37 46.26
CA THR A 4 -35.98 11.11 44.86
C THR A 4 -34.57 11.64 44.66
N LEU A 5 -33.58 10.76 44.78
CA LEU A 5 -32.19 11.08 44.44
C LEU A 5 -32.17 11.52 42.97
N VAL A 6 -31.72 12.74 42.72
CA VAL A 6 -31.47 13.22 41.36
C VAL A 6 -30.46 12.27 40.72
N PRO A 7 -30.72 11.72 39.53
CA PRO A 7 -29.78 10.81 38.87
C PRO A 7 -28.46 11.54 38.61
N THR A 8 -27.38 10.86 38.97
CA THR A 8 -26.00 11.32 38.90
C THR A 8 -25.51 11.27 37.45
N LEU A 9 -25.99 10.29 36.66
CA LEU A 9 -25.67 10.13 35.25
C LEU A 9 -26.84 10.52 34.35
N ALA A 10 -26.50 11.07 33.18
CA ALA A 10 -27.48 11.29 32.13
C ALA A 10 -27.98 9.94 31.57
N PRO A 11 -29.26 9.85 31.12
CA PRO A 11 -29.80 8.62 30.52
C PRO A 11 -28.98 8.08 29.34
N GLU A 12 -28.33 8.97 28.58
CA GLU A 12 -27.46 8.62 27.45
C GLU A 12 -26.20 7.86 27.90
N ASP A 13 -25.52 8.31 28.96
CA ASP A 13 -24.34 7.63 29.50
C ASP A 13 -24.71 6.25 30.07
N LEU A 14 -25.88 6.17 30.71
CA LEU A 14 -26.39 4.90 31.22
C LEU A 14 -26.73 3.90 30.10
N ALA A 15 -27.32 4.38 29.00
CA ALA A 15 -27.59 3.57 27.82
C ALA A 15 -26.29 3.06 27.19
N ARG A 16 -25.25 3.91 27.10
CA ARG A 16 -23.91 3.54 26.62
C ARG A 16 -23.25 2.49 27.51
N LEU A 17 -23.31 2.67 28.83
CA LEU A 17 -22.82 1.67 29.81
C LEU A 17 -23.52 0.32 29.66
N THR A 18 -24.84 0.34 29.45
CA THR A 18 -25.63 -0.88 29.24
C THR A 18 -25.22 -1.59 27.95
N ALA A 19 -25.10 -0.83 26.84
CA ALA A 19 -24.66 -1.36 25.55
C ALA A 19 -23.25 -1.95 25.62
N ALA A 20 -22.32 -1.27 26.31
CA ALA A 20 -20.95 -1.76 26.51
C ALA A 20 -20.93 -3.09 27.31
N ARG A 21 -21.71 -3.17 28.40
CA ARG A 21 -21.84 -4.41 29.19
C ARG A 21 -22.38 -5.56 28.34
N ASP A 22 -23.42 -5.30 27.56
CA ASP A 22 -24.07 -6.32 26.75
C ASP A 22 -23.15 -6.77 25.60
N LEU A 23 -22.32 -5.87 25.07
CA LEU A 23 -21.25 -6.21 24.11
C LEU A 23 -20.21 -7.14 24.73
N VAL A 24 -19.72 -6.86 25.95
CA VAL A 24 -18.80 -7.75 26.65
C VAL A 24 -19.42 -9.14 26.83
N ARG A 25 -20.66 -9.22 27.31
CA ARG A 25 -21.36 -10.48 27.58
C ARG A 25 -21.67 -11.30 26.33
N ALA A 26 -21.90 -10.63 25.20
CA ALA A 26 -22.19 -11.30 23.93
C ALA A 26 -20.92 -11.73 23.18
N GLY A 27 -19.79 -11.07 23.47
CA GLY A 27 -18.51 -11.27 22.83
C GLY A 27 -17.63 -12.31 23.53
N ASP A 28 -16.62 -12.76 22.80
CA ASP A 28 -15.41 -13.44 23.27
C ASP A 28 -14.24 -12.91 22.42
N THR A 29 -13.02 -13.35 22.70
CA THR A 29 -11.85 -12.87 21.96
C THR A 29 -11.98 -13.09 20.45
N ALA A 30 -12.46 -14.26 20.00
CA ALA A 30 -12.53 -14.58 18.58
C ALA A 30 -13.58 -13.74 17.85
N SER A 31 -14.76 -13.58 18.45
CA SER A 31 -15.86 -12.81 17.88
C SER A 31 -15.59 -11.31 17.89
N VAL A 32 -14.95 -10.77 18.94
CA VAL A 32 -14.51 -9.36 18.98
C VAL A 32 -13.48 -9.09 17.88
N LEU A 33 -12.48 -9.96 17.71
CA LEU A 33 -11.48 -9.81 16.65
C LEU A 33 -12.07 -9.98 15.25
N ALA A 34 -13.02 -10.89 15.06
CA ALA A 34 -13.69 -11.03 13.77
C ALA A 34 -14.53 -9.79 13.41
N ALA A 35 -15.14 -9.15 14.41
CA ALA A 35 -15.92 -7.93 14.21
C ALA A 35 -15.04 -6.69 13.99
N ALA A 36 -13.94 -6.56 14.73
CA ALA A 36 -13.06 -5.38 14.69
C ALA A 36 -11.98 -5.45 13.59
N LEU A 37 -11.57 -6.66 13.20
CA LEU A 37 -10.53 -6.92 12.19
C LEU A 37 -11.04 -7.89 11.11
N PRO A 38 -12.11 -7.52 10.38
CA PRO A 38 -12.78 -8.43 9.44
C PRO A 38 -11.86 -8.87 8.29
N SER A 39 -10.94 -8.01 7.85
CA SER A 39 -10.03 -8.28 6.73
C SER A 39 -8.83 -9.12 7.14
N LEU A 40 -8.60 -9.36 8.43
CA LEU A 40 -7.48 -10.19 8.89
C LEU A 40 -7.80 -11.67 8.64
N PRO A 41 -6.92 -12.47 8.02
CA PRO A 41 -7.16 -13.90 7.82
C PRO A 41 -7.50 -14.62 9.13
N ALA A 42 -8.34 -15.65 9.07
CA ALA A 42 -8.80 -16.37 10.26
C ALA A 42 -7.64 -16.95 11.10
N ALA A 43 -6.59 -17.44 10.45
CA ALA A 43 -5.38 -17.94 11.12
C ALA A 43 -4.63 -16.85 11.88
N GLU A 44 -4.53 -15.65 11.29
CA GLU A 44 -3.89 -14.50 11.92
C GLU A 44 -4.71 -13.96 13.10
N ARG A 45 -6.05 -13.91 12.97
CA ARG A 45 -6.93 -13.60 14.12
C ARG A 45 -6.76 -14.59 15.26
N ALA A 46 -6.63 -15.88 14.96
CA ALA A 46 -6.41 -16.90 15.98
C ALA A 46 -5.05 -16.74 16.68
N ALA A 47 -3.99 -16.41 15.92
CA ALA A 47 -2.68 -16.10 16.49
C ALA A 47 -2.74 -14.85 17.38
N LEU A 48 -3.40 -13.79 16.92
CA LEU A 48 -3.59 -12.56 17.68
C LEU A 48 -4.37 -12.83 18.97
N ALA A 49 -5.44 -13.62 18.91
CA ALA A 49 -6.22 -14.05 20.08
C ALA A 49 -5.38 -14.79 21.13
N ALA A 50 -4.39 -15.58 20.71
CA ALA A 50 -3.52 -16.34 21.61
C ALA A 50 -2.53 -15.43 22.40
N HIS A 51 -2.17 -14.28 21.83
CA HIS A 51 -1.25 -13.31 22.45
C HIS A 51 -1.98 -12.16 23.14
N ALA A 52 -3.17 -11.81 22.65
CA ALA A 52 -3.92 -10.63 23.04
C ALA A 52 -5.40 -10.97 23.27
N PRO A 53 -5.76 -11.69 24.35
CA PRO A 53 -7.15 -11.96 24.70
C PRO A 53 -7.95 -10.69 24.97
N PHE A 54 -9.24 -10.73 24.63
CA PHE A 54 -10.20 -9.69 24.99
C PHE A 54 -10.24 -9.49 26.51
N SER A 55 -10.15 -8.24 26.94
CA SER A 55 -9.96 -7.87 28.34
C SER A 55 -11.11 -7.00 28.86
N HIS A 56 -11.40 -5.90 28.17
CA HIS A 56 -12.39 -4.95 28.66
C HIS A 56 -12.97 -4.08 27.54
N VAL A 57 -14.03 -3.36 27.88
CA VAL A 57 -14.54 -2.22 27.10
C VAL A 57 -14.44 -0.97 27.95
N GLY A 58 -13.78 0.05 27.42
CA GLY A 58 -13.62 1.35 28.06
C GLY A 58 -14.58 2.38 27.50
N LEU A 59 -15.12 3.25 28.35
CA LEU A 59 -15.96 4.37 27.95
C LEU A 59 -15.88 5.54 28.93
N LEU A 60 -16.06 6.75 28.40
CA LEU A 60 -16.07 7.99 29.19
C LEU A 60 -17.51 8.46 29.46
N VAL A 61 -17.81 8.69 30.74
CA VAL A 61 -19.11 9.17 31.23
C VAL A 61 -18.96 10.47 32.01
N PHE A 62 -20.04 11.25 32.08
CA PHE A 62 -20.02 12.61 32.62
C PHE A 62 -21.09 12.80 33.69
N PRO A 63 -20.84 12.34 34.93
CA PRO A 63 -21.78 12.55 36.01
C PRO A 63 -21.76 14.01 36.49
N ALA A 64 -22.89 14.43 37.08
CA ALA A 64 -23.00 15.76 37.69
C ALA A 64 -22.20 15.87 39.01
N THR A 65 -21.99 14.76 39.72
CA THR A 65 -21.19 14.65 40.94
C THR A 65 -20.62 13.24 41.07
N LEU A 66 -19.58 13.04 41.87
CA LEU A 66 -19.10 11.70 42.23
C LEU A 66 -19.94 11.08 43.35
N ASP A 67 -20.62 11.91 44.14
CA ASP A 67 -21.42 11.47 45.27
C ASP A 67 -22.60 10.60 44.79
N GLY A 68 -22.67 9.37 45.28
CA GLY A 68 -23.74 8.43 44.91
C GLY A 68 -23.56 7.72 43.56
N LEU A 69 -22.51 8.04 42.79
CA LEU A 69 -22.24 7.42 41.49
C LEU A 69 -22.11 5.90 41.56
N GLY A 70 -21.35 5.37 42.54
CA GLY A 70 -21.20 3.93 42.72
C GLY A 70 -22.51 3.22 43.04
N ALA A 71 -23.38 3.84 43.86
CA ALA A 71 -24.70 3.29 44.17
C ALA A 71 -25.63 3.31 42.94
N GLU A 72 -25.53 4.32 42.09
CA GLU A 72 -26.25 4.39 40.83
C GLU A 72 -25.79 3.31 39.85
N LEU A 73 -24.49 3.14 39.65
CA LEU A 73 -23.93 2.07 38.83
C LEU A 73 -24.37 0.68 39.33
N ALA A 74 -24.34 0.46 40.66
CA ALA A 74 -24.80 -0.78 41.27
C ALA A 74 -26.30 -1.05 41.01
N ARG A 75 -27.17 -0.04 41.06
CA ARG A 75 -28.60 -0.16 40.68
C ARG A 75 -28.80 -0.61 39.23
N HIS A 76 -27.82 -0.36 38.37
CA HIS A 76 -27.80 -0.78 36.97
C HIS A 76 -26.96 -2.04 36.72
N GLY A 77 -26.60 -2.76 37.79
CA GLY A 77 -25.90 -4.04 37.72
C GLY A 77 -24.41 -3.92 37.40
N LEU A 78 -23.81 -2.77 37.71
CA LEU A 78 -22.38 -2.50 37.57
C LEU A 78 -21.78 -2.25 38.95
N GLU A 79 -21.37 -3.32 39.63
CA GLU A 79 -20.62 -3.19 40.88
C GLU A 79 -19.18 -2.77 40.57
N THR A 80 -18.72 -1.70 41.20
CA THR A 80 -17.39 -1.13 40.93
C THR A 80 -16.48 -1.20 42.15
N GLY A 81 -15.18 -1.36 41.90
CA GLY A 81 -14.14 -1.19 42.92
C GLY A 81 -13.91 0.28 43.31
N LEU A 82 -12.81 0.52 44.03
CA LEU A 82 -12.35 1.88 44.35
C LEU A 82 -11.96 2.63 43.07
N MET A 83 -12.30 3.92 43.03
CA MET A 83 -11.90 4.79 41.93
C MET A 83 -10.40 5.09 42.01
N SER A 84 -9.69 4.96 40.90
CA SER A 84 -8.31 5.46 40.73
C SER A 84 -8.26 6.60 39.71
N HIS A 85 -7.07 7.12 39.42
CA HIS A 85 -6.88 8.22 38.48
C HIS A 85 -6.39 7.72 37.11
N SER A 86 -6.95 8.26 36.03
CA SER A 86 -6.48 7.97 34.66
C SER A 86 -5.57 9.09 34.17
N VAL A 87 -4.27 8.81 34.05
CA VAL A 87 -3.27 9.76 33.52
C VAL A 87 -3.39 9.87 31.99
N VAL A 88 -3.49 8.74 31.30
CA VAL A 88 -3.47 8.67 29.83
C VAL A 88 -4.71 9.32 29.21
N VAL A 89 -5.91 9.04 29.74
CA VAL A 89 -7.16 9.66 29.24
C VAL A 89 -7.17 11.15 29.54
N ARG A 90 -6.73 11.55 30.74
CA ARG A 90 -6.64 12.97 31.13
C ARG A 90 -5.75 13.76 30.18
N GLU A 91 -4.52 13.30 29.93
CA GLU A 91 -3.58 14.00 29.03
C GLU A 91 -4.13 14.08 27.60
N ARG A 92 -4.82 13.04 27.14
CA ARG A 92 -5.44 13.01 25.82
C ARG A 92 -6.60 14.00 25.69
N LEU A 93 -7.51 14.04 26.67
CA LEU A 93 -8.60 15.02 26.70
C LEU A 93 -8.04 16.45 26.76
N ALA A 94 -7.06 16.68 27.63
CA ALA A 94 -6.37 17.97 27.75
C ALA A 94 -5.81 18.44 26.39
N ARG A 95 -5.08 17.56 25.68
CA ARG A 95 -4.55 17.86 24.34
C ARG A 95 -5.65 18.12 23.32
N ARG A 96 -6.69 17.29 23.30
CA ARG A 96 -7.78 17.38 22.31
C ARG A 96 -8.56 18.68 22.43
N TYR A 97 -8.84 19.11 23.66
CA TYR A 97 -9.64 20.29 23.96
C TYR A 97 -8.80 21.54 24.26
N GLY A 98 -7.47 21.47 24.18
CA GLY A 98 -6.57 22.60 24.38
C GLY A 98 -6.54 23.11 25.82
N LEU A 99 -6.69 22.22 26.80
CA LEU A 99 -6.70 22.55 28.23
C LEU A 99 -5.41 22.07 28.92
N PRO A 100 -4.97 22.74 30.00
CA PRO A 100 -3.96 22.20 30.90
C PRO A 100 -4.43 20.86 31.50
N ALA A 101 -3.55 19.86 31.56
CA ALA A 101 -3.93 18.54 32.09
C ALA A 101 -4.32 18.58 33.57
N ASP A 102 -3.76 19.51 34.35
CA ASP A 102 -4.06 19.69 35.77
C ASP A 102 -5.47 20.26 36.02
N ASP A 103 -6.08 20.86 35.00
CA ASP A 103 -7.45 21.37 35.06
C ASP A 103 -8.50 20.26 34.85
N LEU A 104 -8.07 19.06 34.46
CA LEU A 104 -8.95 17.91 34.26
C LEU A 104 -8.68 16.83 35.32
N THR A 105 -9.72 16.45 36.06
CA THR A 105 -9.68 15.28 36.94
C THR A 105 -10.49 14.14 36.31
N VAL A 106 -9.79 13.13 35.79
CA VAL A 106 -10.40 11.93 35.22
C VAL A 106 -10.21 10.75 36.18
N GLY A 107 -11.31 10.26 36.72
CA GLY A 107 -11.35 9.02 37.50
C GLY A 107 -11.51 7.80 36.61
N ILE A 108 -11.17 6.63 37.12
CA ILE A 108 -11.50 5.33 36.50
C ILE A 108 -12.13 4.41 37.54
N LEU A 109 -13.29 3.85 37.19
CA LEU A 109 -13.97 2.79 37.92
C LEU A 109 -13.95 1.52 37.09
N ARG A 110 -13.72 0.38 37.71
CA ARG A 110 -13.73 -0.92 37.04
C ARG A 110 -14.90 -1.75 37.54
N ALA A 111 -15.78 -2.15 36.62
CA ALA A 111 -16.87 -3.07 36.90
C ALA A 111 -16.55 -4.46 36.34
N PRO A 112 -16.39 -5.51 37.17
CA PRO A 112 -16.18 -6.86 36.69
C PRO A 112 -17.38 -7.35 35.86
N VAL A 113 -17.10 -7.93 34.70
CA VAL A 113 -18.10 -8.56 33.82
C VAL A 113 -17.50 -9.88 33.32
N THR A 114 -18.32 -10.81 32.85
CA THR A 114 -17.84 -12.01 32.16
C THR A 114 -18.18 -11.94 30.69
N ASP A 115 -17.28 -12.44 29.85
CA ASP A 115 -17.55 -12.65 28.43
C ASP A 115 -18.55 -13.80 28.19
N ARG A 116 -18.83 -14.10 26.92
CA ARG A 116 -19.74 -15.17 26.50
C ARG A 116 -19.33 -16.56 27.01
N ASP A 117 -18.03 -16.78 27.20
CA ASP A 117 -17.47 -18.06 27.66
C ASP A 117 -17.29 -18.09 29.19
N GLY A 118 -17.73 -17.05 29.90
CA GLY A 118 -17.60 -16.93 31.35
C GLY A 118 -16.21 -16.50 31.82
N ARG A 119 -15.34 -16.01 30.91
CA ARG A 119 -14.00 -15.54 31.27
C ARG A 119 -14.08 -14.16 31.93
N PRO A 120 -13.22 -13.86 32.92
CA PRO A 120 -13.17 -12.55 33.53
C PRO A 120 -12.83 -11.46 32.52
N CYS A 121 -13.66 -10.44 32.44
CA CYS A 121 -13.47 -9.20 31.69
C CYS A 121 -13.87 -8.01 32.58
N ALA A 122 -13.82 -6.79 32.04
CA ALA A 122 -14.29 -5.62 32.76
C ALA A 122 -14.98 -4.59 31.84
N LEU A 123 -15.73 -3.70 32.48
CA LEU A 123 -15.94 -2.35 31.95
C LEU A 123 -15.01 -1.38 32.67
N GLU A 124 -14.24 -0.62 31.89
CA GLU A 124 -13.49 0.53 32.38
C GLU A 124 -14.30 1.81 32.17
N ILE A 125 -14.79 2.37 33.27
CA ILE A 125 -15.66 3.53 33.27
C ILE A 125 -14.79 4.73 33.64
N PHE A 126 -14.37 5.49 32.63
CA PHE A 126 -13.70 6.77 32.85
C PHE A 126 -14.73 7.82 33.24
N VAL A 127 -14.42 8.59 34.26
CA VAL A 127 -15.35 9.54 34.87
C VAL A 127 -14.76 10.93 34.81
N LEU A 128 -15.44 11.84 34.12
CA LEU A 128 -15.12 13.27 34.15
C LEU A 128 -16.34 14.05 34.64
N VAL A 129 -16.25 14.62 35.84
CA VAL A 129 -17.25 15.59 36.30
C VAL A 129 -17.10 16.84 35.45
N THR A 130 -18.17 17.24 34.78
CA THR A 130 -18.15 18.40 33.87
C THR A 130 -18.95 19.55 34.45
N PRO A 131 -18.28 20.53 35.10
CA PRO A 131 -18.91 21.81 35.41
C PRO A 131 -19.35 22.53 34.11
N PRO A 132 -20.18 23.59 34.21
CA PRO A 132 -20.80 24.24 33.04
C PRO A 132 -19.81 24.69 31.95
N ASP A 133 -18.60 25.09 32.32
CA ASP A 133 -17.50 25.47 31.44
C ASP A 133 -16.92 24.28 30.66
N LEU A 134 -17.01 23.06 31.19
CA LEU A 134 -16.58 21.81 30.53
C LEU A 134 -17.74 21.04 29.88
N ALA A 135 -18.98 21.55 29.91
CA ALA A 135 -20.14 20.86 29.35
C ALA A 135 -20.02 20.57 27.85
N HIS A 136 -19.27 21.39 27.12
CA HIS A 136 -18.98 21.19 25.70
C HIS A 136 -18.16 19.92 25.42
N ILE A 137 -17.27 19.52 26.35
CA ILE A 137 -16.49 18.28 26.29
C ILE A 137 -17.43 17.08 26.40
N ALA A 138 -18.33 17.09 27.39
CA ALA A 138 -19.30 16.01 27.57
C ALA A 138 -20.18 15.81 26.33
N ALA A 139 -20.63 16.92 25.70
CA ALA A 139 -21.43 16.87 24.49
C ALA A 139 -20.67 16.31 23.29
N ASP A 140 -19.41 16.74 23.07
CA ASP A 140 -18.59 16.24 21.97
C ASP A 140 -18.22 14.76 22.14
N GLU A 141 -17.82 14.35 23.34
CA GLU A 141 -17.44 12.97 23.64
C GLU A 141 -18.62 12.00 23.57
N ARG A 142 -19.82 12.37 24.06
CA ARG A 142 -21.02 11.54 23.90
C ARG A 142 -21.38 11.36 22.43
N ARG A 143 -21.31 12.43 21.65
CA ARG A 143 -21.66 12.42 20.22
C ARG A 143 -20.74 11.54 19.40
N HIS A 144 -19.45 11.52 19.72
CA HIS A 144 -18.44 10.88 18.88
C HIS A 144 -17.82 9.60 19.48
N GLY A 145 -18.03 9.34 20.78
CA GLY A 145 -17.46 8.21 21.50
C GLY A 145 -15.94 8.13 21.36
N ARG A 146 -15.22 9.27 21.46
CA ARG A 146 -13.78 9.29 21.10
C ARG A 146 -12.92 8.50 22.09
N GLU A 147 -13.41 8.36 23.32
CA GLU A 147 -12.79 7.54 24.37
C GLU A 147 -13.32 6.11 24.44
N ASP A 148 -14.37 5.78 23.69
CA ASP A 148 -14.94 4.43 23.69
C ASP A 148 -14.01 3.48 22.93
N HIS A 149 -13.65 2.37 23.56
CA HIS A 149 -12.77 1.38 22.97
C HIS A 149 -13.04 -0.02 23.53
N PHE A 150 -12.65 -1.03 22.76
CA PHE A 150 -12.46 -2.37 23.30
C PHE A 150 -10.97 -2.63 23.48
N ALA A 151 -10.60 -3.50 24.40
CA ALA A 151 -9.21 -3.72 24.76
C ALA A 151 -8.82 -5.19 24.70
N LEU A 152 -7.59 -5.42 24.26
CA LEU A 152 -6.91 -6.70 24.32
C LEU A 152 -5.76 -6.59 25.31
N ALA A 153 -5.65 -7.52 26.24
CA ALA A 153 -4.54 -7.57 27.18
C ALA A 153 -3.40 -8.40 26.60
N VAL A 154 -2.17 -7.92 26.69
CA VAL A 154 -0.95 -8.64 26.30
C VAL A 154 -0.20 -9.03 27.58
N PRO A 155 -0.54 -10.16 28.22
CA PRO A 155 -0.02 -10.52 29.55
C PRO A 155 1.47 -10.91 29.52
N ARG A 156 1.96 -11.37 28.37
CA ARG A 156 3.36 -11.74 28.13
C ARG A 156 3.92 -10.86 27.03
N ALA A 157 4.08 -9.58 27.33
CA ALA A 157 4.59 -8.59 26.40
C ALA A 157 6.13 -8.62 26.35
N ASP A 158 6.66 -8.60 25.15
CA ASP A 158 8.06 -8.29 24.88
C ASP A 158 8.14 -7.48 23.56
N PRO A 159 9.26 -6.78 23.28
CA PRO A 159 9.34 -5.92 22.11
C PRO A 159 9.07 -6.63 20.78
N ILE A 160 9.39 -7.91 20.62
CA ILE A 160 9.16 -8.66 19.39
C ILE A 160 7.67 -8.94 19.23
N VAL A 161 7.01 -9.46 20.27
CA VAL A 161 5.57 -9.72 20.27
C VAL A 161 4.80 -8.43 20.01
N LEU A 162 5.15 -7.34 20.70
CA LEU A 162 4.47 -6.06 20.55
C LEU A 162 4.63 -5.48 19.14
N ASN A 163 5.83 -5.53 18.56
CA ASN A 163 6.03 -5.06 17.18
C ASN A 163 5.21 -5.88 16.18
N GLY A 164 5.15 -7.21 16.35
CA GLY A 164 4.33 -8.08 15.50
C GLY A 164 2.84 -7.78 15.61
N LEU A 165 2.32 -7.63 16.83
CA LEU A 165 0.92 -7.25 17.07
C LEU A 165 0.60 -5.89 16.48
N CYS A 166 1.44 -4.88 16.72
CA CYS A 166 1.26 -3.53 16.18
C CYS A 166 1.25 -3.55 14.65
N ALA A 167 2.15 -4.29 14.01
CA ALA A 167 2.18 -4.40 12.56
C ALA A 167 0.92 -5.06 11.99
N ALA A 168 0.44 -6.15 12.61
CA ALA A 168 -0.79 -6.84 12.18
C ALA A 168 -2.03 -5.95 12.30
N ILE A 169 -2.14 -5.19 13.40
CA ILE A 169 -3.27 -4.28 13.64
C ILE A 169 -3.17 -3.04 12.75
N ALA A 170 -1.96 -2.49 12.56
CA ALA A 170 -1.70 -1.30 11.74
C ALA A 170 -2.14 -1.45 10.28
N GLY A 171 -2.28 -2.70 9.79
CA GLY A 171 -2.81 -2.99 8.46
C GLY A 171 -4.30 -2.67 8.29
N GLN A 172 -5.07 -2.50 9.36
CA GLN A 172 -6.51 -2.19 9.33
C GLN A 172 -6.89 -0.97 10.17
N LEU A 173 -6.26 -0.78 11.32
CA LEU A 173 -6.49 0.38 12.18
C LEU A 173 -5.23 1.23 12.25
N ARG A 174 -5.37 2.55 12.27
CA ARG A 174 -4.21 3.45 12.41
C ARG A 174 -3.81 3.58 13.88
N PRO A 175 -2.52 3.71 14.21
CA PRO A 175 -2.09 4.15 15.54
C PRO A 175 -2.81 5.45 15.98
N ASP A 176 -3.24 5.51 17.24
CA ASP A 176 -4.07 6.60 17.81
C ASP A 176 -3.59 7.00 19.23
N GLY A 177 -2.28 7.08 19.40
CA GLY A 177 -1.62 7.48 20.63
C GLY A 177 -1.42 6.32 21.61
N GLY A 178 -1.16 6.66 22.87
CA GLY A 178 -0.77 5.70 23.90
C GLY A 178 0.03 6.37 25.00
N GLY A 179 0.33 5.62 26.05
CA GLY A 179 1.09 6.11 27.19
C GLY A 179 1.57 4.97 28.09
N TYR A 180 2.44 5.29 29.04
CA TYR A 180 2.81 4.37 30.12
C TYR A 180 2.09 4.79 31.41
N ASN A 181 1.45 3.83 32.07
CA ASN A 181 0.83 3.99 33.37
C ASN A 181 1.69 3.34 34.45
N GLY A 182 2.43 4.16 35.20
CA GLY A 182 3.29 3.67 36.29
C GLY A 182 2.53 3.09 37.49
N HIS A 183 1.22 3.35 37.63
CA HIS A 183 0.42 2.74 38.71
C HIS A 183 0.08 1.27 38.43
N GLU A 184 -0.04 0.91 37.15
CA GLU A 184 -0.42 -0.42 36.70
C GLU A 184 0.75 -1.20 36.10
N ASP A 185 1.92 -0.54 36.01
CA ASP A 185 3.10 -0.99 35.26
C ASP A 185 2.70 -1.51 33.88
N ALA A 186 2.03 -0.65 33.11
CA ALA A 186 1.47 -1.03 31.82
C ALA A 186 1.69 0.04 30.75
N THR A 187 2.10 -0.40 29.57
CA THR A 187 2.14 0.41 28.35
C THR A 187 0.84 0.21 27.58
N VAL A 188 0.18 1.30 27.23
CA VAL A 188 -1.09 1.31 26.49
C VAL A 188 -0.86 1.84 25.09
N LEU A 189 -1.29 1.09 24.08
CA LEU A 189 -1.20 1.48 22.67
C LEU A 189 -2.61 1.51 22.06
N TYR A 190 -3.04 2.67 21.57
CA TYR A 190 -4.36 2.82 20.96
C TYR A 190 -4.28 2.71 19.45
N PHE A 191 -5.32 2.15 18.85
CA PHE A 191 -5.54 2.10 17.41
C PHE A 191 -6.96 2.56 17.09
N ARG A 192 -7.16 3.07 15.88
CA ARG A 192 -8.44 3.63 15.46
C ARG A 192 -8.77 3.33 14.00
N ASP A 193 -10.03 3.01 13.78
CA ASP A 193 -10.70 3.13 12.50
C ASP A 193 -11.91 4.06 12.68
N ALA A 194 -11.77 5.32 12.25
CA ALA A 194 -12.84 6.31 12.38
C ALA A 194 -14.08 5.97 11.53
N HIS A 195 -13.93 5.10 10.53
CA HIS A 195 -14.96 4.75 9.56
C HIS A 195 -15.59 3.39 9.81
N HIS A 196 -15.16 2.67 10.86
CA HIS A 196 -15.75 1.39 11.20
C HIS A 196 -17.29 1.52 11.33
N PRO A 197 -18.07 0.64 10.66
CA PRO A 197 -19.53 0.76 10.60
C PRO A 197 -20.19 0.56 11.97
N ALA A 198 -19.57 -0.24 12.84
CA ALA A 198 -19.98 -0.41 14.23
C ALA A 198 -19.14 0.49 15.15
N PRO A 199 -19.72 1.51 15.81
CA PRO A 199 -19.00 2.47 16.65
C PRO A 199 -18.17 1.85 17.77
N ALA A 200 -18.65 0.75 18.36
CA ALA A 200 -17.98 0.07 19.47
C ALA A 200 -16.61 -0.53 19.11
N TYR A 201 -16.32 -0.72 17.81
CA TYR A 201 -15.05 -1.24 17.32
C TYR A 201 -14.19 -0.19 16.62
N ARG A 202 -14.57 1.10 16.68
CA ARG A 202 -13.80 2.20 16.07
C ARG A 202 -12.45 2.43 16.74
N ARG A 203 -12.26 1.90 17.95
CA ARG A 203 -11.03 2.10 18.71
C ARG A 203 -10.68 0.83 19.48
N LEU A 204 -9.40 0.49 19.40
CA LEU A 204 -8.79 -0.67 20.04
C LEU A 204 -7.71 -0.18 21.00
N GLU A 205 -7.65 -0.78 22.18
CA GLU A 205 -6.56 -0.67 23.12
C GLU A 205 -5.76 -1.98 23.18
N LEU A 206 -4.42 -1.89 23.08
CA LEU A 206 -3.53 -2.94 23.56
C LEU A 206 -2.98 -2.56 24.93
N LEU A 207 -3.39 -3.30 25.95
CA LEU A 207 -2.91 -3.16 27.33
C LEU A 207 -1.74 -4.11 27.55
N CYS A 208 -0.52 -3.57 27.61
CA CYS A 208 0.72 -4.36 27.60
C CYS A 208 1.40 -4.29 28.97
N ALA A 209 1.60 -5.43 29.64
CA ALA A 209 2.28 -5.46 30.94
C ALA A 209 3.77 -5.08 30.80
N GLY A 210 4.21 -4.05 31.52
CA GLY A 210 5.57 -3.50 31.55
C GLY A 210 5.76 -2.20 30.77
N GLU A 211 6.97 -1.65 30.86
CA GLU A 211 7.38 -0.40 30.19
C GLU A 211 8.11 -0.66 28.87
N PHE A 212 7.59 -0.12 27.76
CA PHE A 212 8.18 -0.29 26.42
C PHE A 212 8.43 1.05 25.72
N PRO A 213 9.39 1.86 26.18
CA PRO A 213 9.53 3.25 25.74
C PRO A 213 9.86 3.39 24.25
N ARG A 214 10.59 2.44 23.66
CA ARG A 214 10.93 2.45 22.23
C ARG A 214 9.71 2.13 21.35
N VAL A 215 8.92 1.13 21.74
CA VAL A 215 7.69 0.74 21.02
C VAL A 215 6.67 1.87 21.11
N LEU A 216 6.46 2.41 22.32
CA LEU A 216 5.56 3.53 22.55
C LEU A 216 5.94 4.77 21.73
N ALA A 217 7.22 5.16 21.72
CA ALA A 217 7.67 6.33 20.94
C ALA A 217 7.52 6.12 19.42
N ALA A 218 7.72 4.90 18.92
CA ALA A 218 7.46 4.58 17.51
C ALA A 218 5.96 4.68 17.19
N HIS A 219 5.11 4.08 18.03
CA HIS A 219 3.66 4.10 17.90
C HIS A 219 3.07 5.51 17.95
N GLN A 220 3.51 6.34 18.90
CA GLN A 220 3.08 7.73 19.02
C GLN A 220 3.46 8.55 17.79
N ARG A 221 4.67 8.39 17.23
CA ARG A 221 5.04 9.07 15.98
C ARG A 221 4.17 8.65 14.80
N ALA A 222 3.84 7.37 14.72
CA ALA A 222 2.93 6.84 13.70
C ALA A 222 1.47 7.27 13.90
N SER A 223 1.12 7.76 15.09
CA SER A 223 -0.23 8.25 15.42
C SER A 223 -0.48 9.69 14.98
N GLU A 224 0.58 10.42 14.60
CA GLU A 224 0.48 11.82 14.19
C GLU A 224 0.27 11.91 12.67
N PRO A 225 -0.93 12.26 12.17
CA PRO A 225 -1.22 12.25 10.72
C PRO A 225 -0.32 13.20 9.94
N GLY A 226 0.17 14.27 10.58
CA GLY A 226 1.14 15.19 9.99
C GLY A 226 2.47 14.53 9.64
N THR A 227 2.93 13.56 10.43
CA THR A 227 4.16 12.81 10.17
C THR A 227 4.00 11.93 8.93
N GLU A 228 2.87 11.24 8.82
CA GLU A 228 2.56 10.40 7.66
C GLU A 228 2.44 11.25 6.38
N LEU A 229 1.68 12.35 6.43
CA LEU A 229 1.53 13.25 5.30
C LEU A 229 2.89 13.85 4.88
N LEU A 230 3.73 14.25 5.83
CA LEU A 230 5.07 14.73 5.52
C LEU A 230 5.93 13.66 4.84
N GLY A 231 5.81 12.39 5.25
CA GLY A 231 6.44 11.26 4.57
C GLY A 231 6.01 11.16 3.10
N LEU A 232 4.71 11.27 2.82
CA LEU A 232 4.19 11.27 1.45
C LEU A 232 4.69 12.46 0.63
N LEU A 233 4.67 13.66 1.20
CA LEU A 233 5.13 14.90 0.54
C LEU A 233 6.63 14.86 0.19
N THR A 234 7.43 14.17 0.99
CA THR A 234 8.88 14.09 0.84
C THR A 234 9.35 12.86 0.06
N GLY A 235 8.45 11.96 -0.33
CA GLY A 235 8.78 10.77 -1.12
C GLY A 235 9.46 11.08 -2.45
N ALA A 236 9.14 12.23 -3.07
CA ALA A 236 9.80 12.70 -4.29
C ALA A 236 11.32 12.90 -4.14
N TRP A 237 11.80 13.18 -2.92
CA TRP A 237 13.22 13.33 -2.63
C TRP A 237 13.95 11.99 -2.70
N ALA A 238 13.28 10.89 -2.33
CA ALA A 238 13.86 9.55 -2.42
C ALA A 238 14.10 9.16 -3.88
N THR A 239 13.13 9.41 -4.76
CA THR A 239 13.26 9.17 -6.21
C THR A 239 14.47 9.94 -6.79
N GLN A 240 14.59 11.23 -6.46
CA GLN A 240 15.71 12.06 -6.92
C GLN A 240 17.05 11.62 -6.32
N ALA A 241 17.10 11.22 -5.05
CA ALA A 241 18.32 10.74 -4.41
C ALA A 241 18.83 9.44 -5.05
N VAL A 242 17.92 8.51 -5.37
CA VAL A 242 18.25 7.26 -6.07
C VAL A 242 18.74 7.55 -7.49
N ALA A 243 18.04 8.40 -8.24
CA ALA A 243 18.46 8.79 -9.59
C ALA A 243 19.84 9.47 -9.58
N THR A 244 20.05 10.43 -8.66
CA THR A 244 21.35 11.11 -8.47
C THR A 244 22.46 10.11 -8.19
N ALA A 245 22.21 9.08 -7.36
CA ALA A 245 23.20 8.05 -7.09
C ALA A 245 23.60 7.29 -8.37
N VAL A 246 22.63 6.97 -9.22
CA VAL A 246 22.87 6.29 -10.51
C VAL A 246 23.58 7.21 -11.51
N GLU A 247 23.18 8.48 -11.61
CA GLU A 247 23.84 9.47 -12.48
C GLU A 247 25.32 9.63 -12.13
N LEU A 248 25.64 9.64 -10.83
CA LEU A 248 27.01 9.70 -10.32
C LEU A 248 27.76 8.36 -10.43
N ARG A 249 27.12 7.30 -10.95
CA ARG A 249 27.62 5.92 -10.96
C ARG A 249 28.05 5.42 -9.58
N LEU A 250 27.46 5.96 -8.53
CA LEU A 250 27.80 5.67 -7.14
C LEU A 250 27.65 4.17 -6.80
N PRO A 251 26.58 3.46 -7.24
CA PRO A 251 26.48 2.01 -7.03
C PRO A 251 27.63 1.22 -7.64
N ASP A 252 28.09 1.56 -8.85
CA ASP A 252 29.20 0.88 -9.50
C ASP A 252 30.51 1.08 -8.71
N HIS A 253 30.76 2.30 -8.22
CA HIS A 253 31.94 2.58 -7.42
C HIS A 253 31.90 1.88 -6.05
N LEU A 254 30.74 1.84 -5.41
CA LEU A 254 30.53 1.15 -4.13
C LEU A 254 30.78 -0.37 -4.21
N ALA A 255 30.79 -0.97 -5.41
CA ALA A 255 31.19 -2.35 -5.60
C ALA A 255 32.70 -2.60 -5.37
N THR A 256 33.51 -1.55 -5.41
CA THR A 256 34.98 -1.65 -5.33
C THR A 256 35.60 -0.81 -4.20
N THR A 257 34.93 0.23 -3.73
CA THR A 257 35.41 1.09 -2.64
C THR A 257 34.29 1.51 -1.70
N ALA A 258 34.58 1.54 -0.39
CA ALA A 258 33.62 1.91 0.65
C ALA A 258 33.91 3.29 1.27
N GLY A 259 35.14 3.80 1.13
CA GLY A 259 35.59 5.00 1.82
C GLY A 259 35.04 6.28 1.21
N LEU A 260 34.53 7.20 2.02
CA LEU A 260 33.89 8.43 1.56
C LEU A 260 34.82 9.32 0.72
N ASP A 261 36.10 9.44 1.09
CA ASP A 261 37.09 10.21 0.31
C ASP A 261 37.34 9.61 -1.08
N ALA A 262 37.47 8.29 -1.15
CA ALA A 262 37.68 7.57 -2.40
C ALA A 262 36.44 7.66 -3.29
N LEU A 263 35.25 7.54 -2.71
CA LEU A 263 33.98 7.70 -3.43
C LEU A 263 33.81 9.12 -3.98
N ALA A 264 34.09 10.15 -3.17
CA ALA A 264 34.02 11.54 -3.60
C ALA A 264 34.96 11.81 -4.77
N THR A 265 36.19 11.29 -4.69
CA THR A 265 37.17 11.38 -5.78
C THR A 265 36.69 10.65 -7.03
N ALA A 266 36.21 9.41 -6.89
CA ALA A 266 35.80 8.57 -8.02
C ALA A 266 34.56 9.11 -8.75
N THR A 267 33.63 9.74 -8.02
CA THR A 267 32.40 10.32 -8.55
C THR A 267 32.55 11.79 -8.96
N GLY A 268 33.69 12.43 -8.66
CA GLY A 268 33.90 13.85 -8.91
C GLY A 268 33.00 14.76 -8.08
N THR A 269 32.67 14.38 -6.84
CA THR A 269 31.71 15.09 -5.99
C THR A 269 32.35 15.77 -4.78
N ASP A 270 31.66 16.77 -4.24
CA ASP A 270 31.99 17.30 -2.92
C ASP A 270 31.77 16.25 -1.83
N ARG A 271 32.80 16.03 -1.00
CA ARG A 271 32.81 15.00 0.05
C ARG A 271 31.65 15.15 1.03
N GLU A 272 31.36 16.37 1.48
CA GLU A 272 30.34 16.60 2.49
C GLU A 272 28.93 16.35 1.92
N SER A 273 28.69 16.84 0.71
CA SER A 273 27.44 16.64 -0.04
C SER A 273 27.19 15.17 -0.35
N LEU A 274 28.21 14.43 -0.80
CA LEU A 274 28.11 12.98 -0.99
C LEU A 274 27.81 12.27 0.33
N GLY A 275 28.45 12.68 1.43
CA GLY A 275 28.18 12.15 2.76
C GLY A 275 26.73 12.37 3.20
N ARG A 276 26.11 13.50 2.85
CA ARG A 276 24.69 13.78 3.09
C ARG A 276 23.79 12.85 2.27
N LEU A 277 24.08 12.67 0.98
CA LEU A 277 23.35 11.78 0.10
C LEU A 277 23.42 10.32 0.62
N LEU A 278 24.61 9.83 0.96
CA LEU A 278 24.82 8.48 1.49
C LEU A 278 24.09 8.23 2.81
N ARG A 279 24.03 9.23 3.71
CA ARG A 279 23.21 9.13 4.92
C ARG A 279 21.73 8.96 4.57
N TYR A 280 21.22 9.72 3.60
CA TYR A 280 19.82 9.60 3.20
C TYR A 280 19.54 8.24 2.52
N LEU A 281 20.39 7.84 1.56
CA LEU A 281 20.31 6.52 0.92
C LEU A 281 20.39 5.36 1.93
N ALA A 282 21.10 5.54 3.05
CA ALA A 282 21.12 4.55 4.13
C ALA A 282 19.78 4.41 4.84
N THR A 283 19.05 5.51 5.04
CA THR A 283 17.68 5.47 5.59
C THR A 283 16.68 4.82 4.63
N LEU A 284 16.93 4.92 3.33
CA LEU A 284 16.16 4.26 2.28
C LEU A 284 16.57 2.79 2.07
N GLY A 285 17.58 2.31 2.80
CA GLY A 285 18.07 0.94 2.70
C GLY A 285 18.80 0.62 1.39
N VAL A 286 19.21 1.63 0.61
CA VAL A 286 20.00 1.46 -0.64
C VAL A 286 21.47 1.15 -0.32
N VAL A 287 21.99 1.79 0.73
CA VAL A 287 23.33 1.54 1.25
C VAL A 287 23.26 1.27 2.75
N ARG A 288 24.36 0.76 3.33
CA ARG A 288 24.51 0.62 4.77
C ARG A 288 25.86 1.18 5.20
N ALA A 289 25.85 1.92 6.31
CA ALA A 289 27.08 2.38 6.95
C ALA A 289 27.80 1.22 7.67
N THR A 290 29.12 1.20 7.55
CA THR A 290 30.04 0.24 8.16
C THR A 290 31.23 0.99 8.76
N ALA A 291 32.08 0.30 9.53
CA ALA A 291 33.31 0.89 10.05
C ALA A 291 34.26 1.41 8.94
N ALA A 292 34.18 0.83 7.73
CA ALA A 292 35.03 1.18 6.59
C ALA A 292 34.42 2.25 5.67
N GLY A 293 33.20 2.74 5.96
CA GLY A 293 32.44 3.65 5.09
C GLY A 293 31.09 3.05 4.69
N TYR A 294 30.71 3.11 3.42
CA TYR A 294 29.40 2.65 2.94
C TYR A 294 29.52 1.44 2.02
N VAL A 295 28.53 0.54 2.09
CA VAL A 295 28.40 -0.61 1.18
C VAL A 295 26.98 -0.69 0.64
N LEU A 296 26.80 -1.28 -0.54
CA LEU A 296 25.47 -1.55 -1.08
C LEU A 296 24.73 -2.60 -0.25
N THR A 297 23.41 -2.45 -0.17
CA THR A 297 22.49 -3.54 0.19
C THR A 297 22.05 -4.29 -1.07
N ASP A 298 21.23 -5.33 -0.92
CA ASP A 298 20.63 -6.03 -2.06
C ASP A 298 19.77 -5.08 -2.91
N VAL A 299 19.06 -4.13 -2.28
CA VAL A 299 18.28 -3.09 -2.99
C VAL A 299 19.20 -2.18 -3.79
N GLY A 300 20.30 -1.71 -3.20
CA GLY A 300 21.27 -0.86 -3.90
C GLY A 300 22.03 -1.60 -5.00
N ALA A 301 22.24 -2.91 -4.86
CA ALA A 301 22.90 -3.72 -5.88
C ALA A 301 22.13 -3.73 -7.21
N LEU A 302 20.80 -3.64 -7.17
CA LEU A 302 19.96 -3.52 -8.37
C LEU A 302 20.26 -2.24 -9.17
N LEU A 303 20.85 -1.20 -8.55
CA LEU A 303 21.17 0.06 -9.23
C LEU A 303 22.51 0.03 -9.97
N ARG A 304 23.25 -1.07 -9.91
CA ARG A 304 24.50 -1.23 -10.68
C ARG A 304 24.22 -1.40 -12.17
N THR A 305 25.18 -0.96 -12.98
CA THR A 305 25.08 -1.05 -14.45
C THR A 305 25.53 -2.41 -15.00
N ASP A 306 26.27 -3.19 -14.22
CA ASP A 306 26.81 -4.50 -14.61
C ASP A 306 25.99 -5.69 -14.09
N VAL A 307 24.82 -5.42 -13.52
CA VAL A 307 23.87 -6.45 -13.04
C VAL A 307 22.83 -6.71 -14.12
N GLU A 308 22.70 -7.97 -14.53
CA GLU A 308 21.62 -8.41 -15.41
C GLU A 308 20.27 -8.18 -14.72
N GLY A 309 19.32 -7.54 -15.42
CA GLY A 309 18.05 -7.11 -14.83
C GLY A 309 18.18 -5.92 -13.87
N GLY A 310 19.31 -5.22 -13.86
CA GLY A 310 19.52 -4.01 -13.07
C GLY A 310 18.51 -2.90 -13.40
N MET A 311 18.20 -2.09 -12.39
CA MET A 311 17.19 -1.02 -12.39
C MET A 311 17.80 0.38 -12.53
N SER A 312 19.07 0.51 -12.95
CA SER A 312 19.71 1.81 -13.16
C SER A 312 18.97 2.66 -14.21
N ALA A 313 18.62 2.08 -15.37
CA ALA A 313 17.92 2.78 -16.43
C ALA A 313 16.52 3.27 -16.00
N ILE A 314 15.77 2.46 -15.26
CA ILE A 314 14.46 2.86 -14.75
C ILE A 314 14.58 3.95 -13.68
N ALA A 315 15.58 3.88 -12.80
CA ALA A 315 15.83 4.95 -11.83
C ALA A 315 16.08 6.30 -12.51
N LEU A 316 16.85 6.33 -13.60
CA LEU A 316 17.11 7.55 -14.37
C LEU A 316 15.85 8.07 -15.08
N MET A 317 15.01 7.20 -15.65
CA MET A 317 13.73 7.62 -16.23
C MET A 317 12.79 8.23 -15.20
N TYR A 318 12.70 7.60 -14.02
CA TYR A 318 11.87 8.04 -12.90
C TYR A 318 12.36 9.30 -12.22
N GLY A 319 13.67 9.54 -12.16
CA GLY A 319 14.26 10.80 -11.70
C GLY A 319 14.29 11.89 -12.78
N GLY A 320 14.16 11.53 -14.05
CA GLY A 320 14.30 12.43 -15.19
C GLY A 320 12.95 12.80 -15.83
N PRO A 321 12.66 12.36 -17.07
CA PRO A 321 11.45 12.77 -17.78
C PRO A 321 10.15 12.48 -17.04
N PHE A 322 10.01 11.31 -16.42
CA PHE A 322 8.77 10.94 -15.73
C PHE A 322 8.54 11.80 -14.48
N TYR A 323 9.58 12.12 -13.72
CA TYR A 323 9.50 13.07 -12.60
C TYR A 323 8.92 14.42 -13.04
N ARG A 324 9.43 14.96 -14.15
CA ARG A 324 9.01 16.26 -14.70
C ARG A 324 7.58 16.22 -15.21
N SER A 325 7.14 15.10 -15.78
CA SER A 325 5.73 14.90 -16.15
C SER A 325 4.81 14.92 -14.93
N PHE A 326 5.16 14.19 -13.87
CA PHE A 326 4.40 14.18 -12.61
C PHE A 326 4.36 15.55 -11.93
N ALA A 327 5.38 16.39 -12.08
CA ALA A 327 5.37 17.76 -11.57
C ALA A 327 4.26 18.62 -12.19
N ALA A 328 3.72 18.24 -13.35
CA ALA A 328 2.61 18.90 -14.03
C ALA A 328 1.26 18.16 -13.87
N LEU A 329 1.16 17.14 -13.01
CA LEU A 329 -0.05 16.33 -12.81
C LEU A 329 -1.33 17.15 -12.55
N THR A 330 -1.24 18.28 -11.85
CA THR A 330 -2.41 19.16 -11.61
C THR A 330 -3.09 19.58 -12.92
N ASP A 331 -2.32 19.81 -13.98
CA ASP A 331 -2.87 20.20 -15.27
C ASP A 331 -3.51 19.01 -15.99
N ALA A 332 -2.86 17.83 -15.99
CA ALA A 332 -3.46 16.62 -16.54
C ALA A 332 -4.79 16.27 -15.85
N VAL A 333 -4.89 16.44 -14.53
CA VAL A 333 -6.16 16.23 -13.80
C VAL A 333 -7.23 17.24 -14.20
N ARG A 334 -6.84 18.48 -14.56
CA ARG A 334 -7.79 19.52 -14.98
C ARG A 334 -8.29 19.33 -16.39
N THR A 335 -7.44 18.88 -17.31
CA THR A 335 -7.75 18.81 -18.75
C THR A 335 -8.11 17.42 -19.21
N GLY A 336 -7.65 16.37 -18.51
CA GLY A 336 -7.69 15.00 -18.99
C GLY A 336 -6.63 14.69 -20.07
N GLU A 337 -5.73 15.62 -20.36
CA GLU A 337 -4.66 15.49 -21.35
C GLU A 337 -3.33 15.15 -20.66
N GLU A 338 -2.39 14.54 -21.39
CA GLU A 338 -1.12 14.11 -20.82
C GLU A 338 -0.18 15.26 -20.43
N SER A 339 0.33 15.23 -19.19
CA SER A 339 1.30 16.19 -18.67
C SER A 339 2.59 16.22 -19.48
N PHE A 340 3.02 15.07 -20.01
CA PHE A 340 4.30 14.94 -20.71
C PHE A 340 4.37 15.82 -21.95
N ALA A 341 3.32 15.82 -22.79
CA ALA A 341 3.28 16.63 -24.00
C ALA A 341 3.33 18.13 -23.67
N LYS A 342 2.69 18.55 -22.57
CA LYS A 342 2.76 19.92 -22.08
C LYS A 342 4.18 20.32 -21.65
N VAL A 343 4.87 19.43 -20.91
CA VAL A 343 6.22 19.69 -20.38
C VAL A 343 7.29 19.69 -21.47
N PHE A 344 7.19 18.77 -22.42
CA PHE A 344 8.21 18.52 -23.43
C PHE A 344 7.87 19.05 -24.83
N GLY A 345 6.67 19.58 -25.03
CA GLY A 345 6.20 20.15 -26.30
C GLY A 345 5.87 19.11 -27.37
N ALA A 346 5.89 17.82 -27.04
CA ALA A 346 5.60 16.71 -27.96
C ALA A 346 5.15 15.47 -27.18
N HIS A 347 4.34 14.63 -27.84
CA HIS A 347 3.92 13.34 -27.30
C HIS A 347 5.13 12.48 -26.88
N HIS A 348 4.96 11.65 -25.85
CA HIS A 348 6.01 10.83 -25.24
C HIS A 348 6.91 10.12 -26.23
N PHE A 349 6.36 9.26 -27.08
CA PHE A 349 7.15 8.52 -28.07
C PHE A 349 7.85 9.41 -29.09
N ALA A 350 7.25 10.54 -29.48
CA ALA A 350 7.87 11.48 -30.43
C ALA A 350 9.06 12.20 -29.81
N HIS A 351 8.95 12.61 -28.53
CA HIS A 351 10.05 13.21 -27.79
C HIS A 351 11.22 12.23 -27.60
N LEU A 352 10.93 10.99 -27.22
CA LEU A 352 11.96 9.95 -27.08
C LEU A 352 12.67 9.68 -28.41
N ALA A 353 11.91 9.50 -29.50
CA ALA A 353 12.47 9.21 -30.82
C ALA A 353 13.37 10.34 -31.36
N ALA A 354 13.14 11.59 -30.93
CA ALA A 354 13.96 12.74 -31.32
C ALA A 354 15.35 12.76 -30.66
N ASN A 355 15.60 11.96 -29.62
CA ASN A 355 16.88 11.89 -28.92
C ASN A 355 17.35 10.42 -28.78
N PRO A 356 18.36 9.97 -29.54
CA PRO A 356 18.84 8.60 -29.52
C PRO A 356 19.28 8.08 -28.14
N GLU A 357 19.93 8.91 -27.32
CA GLU A 357 20.36 8.52 -25.98
C GLU A 357 19.17 8.30 -25.04
N LEU A 358 18.16 9.15 -25.16
CA LEU A 358 16.95 9.04 -24.37
C LEU A 358 16.08 7.86 -24.82
N ALA A 359 16.01 7.61 -26.13
CA ALA A 359 15.37 6.41 -26.68
C ALA A 359 16.05 5.13 -26.16
N ASP A 360 17.40 5.06 -26.20
CA ASP A 360 18.15 3.94 -25.61
C ASP A 360 17.85 3.78 -24.11
N LEU A 361 17.88 4.87 -23.35
CA LEU A 361 17.58 4.85 -21.93
C LEU A 361 16.17 4.32 -21.66
N PHE A 362 15.17 4.79 -22.41
CA PHE A 362 13.80 4.30 -22.31
C PHE A 362 13.72 2.79 -22.62
N HIS A 363 14.33 2.34 -23.71
CA HIS A 363 14.33 0.92 -24.07
C HIS A 363 15.00 0.04 -23.01
N ARG A 364 16.13 0.49 -22.43
CA ARG A 364 16.79 -0.20 -21.31
C ARG A 364 15.92 -0.18 -20.04
N SER A 365 15.19 0.90 -19.78
CA SER A 365 14.25 0.96 -18.65
C SER A 365 13.09 -0.02 -18.80
N MET A 366 12.52 -0.12 -20.00
CA MET A 366 11.46 -1.07 -20.31
C MET A 366 11.95 -2.51 -20.21
N ALA A 367 13.21 -2.74 -20.57
CA ALA A 367 13.87 -4.04 -20.43
C ALA A 367 14.14 -4.42 -18.95
N ALA A 368 14.47 -3.45 -18.08
CA ALA A 368 14.66 -3.70 -16.65
C ALA A 368 13.34 -4.13 -15.96
N SER A 369 12.20 -3.66 -16.45
CA SER A 369 10.87 -4.08 -15.97
C SER A 369 10.45 -5.50 -16.44
N ASN A 370 11.30 -6.23 -17.15
CA ASN A 370 10.97 -7.56 -17.72
C ASN A 370 10.88 -8.70 -16.69
N ALA A 371 11.03 -8.45 -15.39
CA ALA A 371 10.81 -9.48 -14.36
C ALA A 371 9.42 -10.13 -14.49
N MET A 372 8.40 -9.36 -14.90
CA MET A 372 7.07 -9.89 -15.21
C MET A 372 7.06 -10.90 -16.37
N PHE A 373 7.95 -10.76 -17.35
CA PHE A 373 8.03 -11.65 -18.51
C PHE A 373 8.67 -13.00 -18.20
N ALA A 374 9.53 -13.07 -17.18
CA ALA A 374 10.15 -14.32 -16.75
C ALA A 374 9.12 -15.34 -16.23
N GLU A 375 8.05 -14.85 -15.60
CA GLU A 375 6.97 -15.71 -15.09
C GLU A 375 5.95 -16.10 -16.17
N LEU A 376 5.82 -15.33 -17.26
CA LEU A 376 4.82 -15.62 -18.29
C LEU A 376 4.97 -17.02 -18.88
N THR A 377 6.20 -17.42 -19.23
CA THR A 377 6.49 -18.76 -19.79
C THR A 377 6.31 -19.90 -18.79
N ARG A 378 6.13 -19.60 -17.49
CA ARG A 378 5.81 -20.59 -16.45
C ARG A 378 4.31 -20.71 -16.23
N VAL A 379 3.59 -19.60 -16.39
CA VAL A 379 2.16 -19.49 -16.10
C VAL A 379 1.30 -19.84 -17.33
N VAL A 380 1.83 -19.64 -18.54
CA VAL A 380 1.20 -20.00 -19.80
C VAL A 380 2.03 -21.07 -20.52
N ASP A 381 1.39 -22.19 -20.84
CA ASP A 381 2.03 -23.24 -21.64
C ASP A 381 1.92 -22.91 -23.13
N LEU A 382 3.03 -22.46 -23.72
CA LEU A 382 3.15 -22.16 -25.14
C LEU A 382 3.79 -23.32 -25.93
N SER A 383 4.01 -24.49 -25.30
CA SER A 383 4.70 -25.60 -25.95
C SER A 383 3.94 -26.22 -27.12
N ALA A 384 2.63 -26.06 -27.16
CA ALA A 384 1.77 -26.51 -28.26
C ALA A 384 1.69 -25.50 -29.43
N ALA A 385 2.19 -24.28 -29.27
CA ALA A 385 2.19 -23.28 -30.34
C ALA A 385 3.30 -23.59 -31.36
N GLY A 386 3.00 -23.50 -32.66
CA GLY A 386 4.00 -23.47 -33.71
C GLY A 386 4.57 -22.07 -33.91
N VAL A 387 3.70 -21.06 -33.95
CA VAL A 387 4.04 -19.65 -34.19
C VAL A 387 3.46 -18.73 -33.10
N VAL A 388 4.32 -17.95 -32.47
CA VAL A 388 3.93 -16.87 -31.54
C VAL A 388 4.19 -15.51 -32.18
N VAL A 389 3.16 -14.67 -32.25
CA VAL A 389 3.21 -13.31 -32.81
C VAL A 389 3.19 -12.30 -31.68
N ASP A 390 4.28 -11.56 -31.49
CA ASP A 390 4.38 -10.46 -30.53
C ASP A 390 4.04 -9.13 -31.23
N VAL A 391 2.84 -8.62 -30.97
CA VAL A 391 2.28 -7.43 -31.63
C VAL A 391 2.64 -6.19 -30.82
N ALA A 392 3.34 -5.25 -31.46
CA ALA A 392 3.95 -4.09 -30.79
C ALA A 392 4.93 -4.49 -29.68
N GLY A 393 5.70 -5.57 -29.89
CA GLY A 393 6.59 -6.16 -28.89
C GLY A 393 7.86 -5.35 -28.57
N GLY A 394 8.02 -4.15 -29.15
CA GLY A 394 9.08 -3.21 -28.81
C GLY A 394 10.47 -3.77 -29.06
N ASN A 395 11.27 -3.89 -28.01
CA ASN A 395 12.65 -4.41 -28.08
C ASN A 395 12.73 -5.96 -28.18
N GLY A 396 11.59 -6.66 -28.28
CA GLY A 396 11.53 -8.11 -28.47
C GLY A 396 11.94 -8.95 -27.26
N ALA A 397 12.09 -8.34 -26.08
CA ALA A 397 12.58 -9.05 -24.90
C ALA A 397 11.59 -10.09 -24.34
N LEU A 398 10.29 -9.91 -24.59
CA LEU A 398 9.26 -10.89 -24.27
C LEU A 398 9.36 -12.08 -25.23
N LEU A 399 9.27 -11.84 -26.53
CA LEU A 399 9.40 -12.89 -27.54
C LEU A 399 10.70 -13.67 -27.41
N SER A 400 11.83 -13.02 -27.15
CA SER A 400 13.10 -13.72 -26.93
C SER A 400 13.02 -14.74 -25.79
N ARG A 401 12.36 -14.39 -24.67
CA ARG A 401 12.18 -15.31 -23.53
C ARG A 401 11.28 -16.49 -23.88
N VAL A 402 10.21 -16.25 -24.64
CA VAL A 402 9.34 -17.31 -25.15
C VAL A 402 10.14 -18.29 -26.02
N LEU A 403 10.98 -17.77 -26.94
CA LEU A 403 11.80 -18.59 -27.84
C LEU A 403 12.96 -19.32 -27.15
N ASP A 404 13.46 -18.78 -26.03
CA ASP A 404 14.42 -19.47 -25.15
C ASP A 404 13.74 -20.64 -24.40
N ALA A 405 12.54 -20.40 -23.85
CA ALA A 405 11.80 -21.39 -23.06
C ALA A 405 11.21 -22.53 -23.90
N HIS A 406 10.87 -22.26 -25.17
CA HIS A 406 10.22 -23.21 -26.07
C HIS A 406 11.01 -23.38 -27.39
N PRO A 407 11.96 -24.35 -27.46
CA PRO A 407 12.83 -24.52 -28.62
C PRO A 407 12.11 -24.86 -29.93
N ALA A 408 10.92 -25.46 -29.86
CA ALA A 408 10.11 -25.83 -31.02
C ALA A 408 9.28 -24.66 -31.59
N VAL A 409 9.08 -23.59 -30.80
CA VAL A 409 8.30 -22.42 -31.21
C VAL A 409 9.12 -21.54 -32.15
N THR A 410 8.43 -20.99 -33.16
CA THR A 410 8.91 -19.89 -34.00
C THR A 410 8.17 -18.60 -33.65
N GLY A 411 8.81 -17.46 -33.90
CA GLY A 411 8.34 -16.16 -33.47
C GLY A 411 8.18 -15.17 -34.62
N VAL A 412 7.22 -14.27 -34.50
CA VAL A 412 7.10 -13.07 -35.33
C VAL A 412 7.03 -11.86 -34.41
N LEU A 413 7.96 -10.92 -34.55
CA LEU A 413 7.88 -9.63 -33.88
C LEU A 413 7.36 -8.60 -34.88
N MET A 414 6.18 -8.02 -34.60
CA MET A 414 5.63 -6.94 -35.41
C MET A 414 5.72 -5.62 -34.65
N ASP A 415 6.37 -4.61 -35.25
CA ASP A 415 6.41 -3.26 -34.70
C ASP A 415 6.75 -2.23 -35.81
N ARG A 416 6.88 -0.97 -35.45
CA ARG A 416 7.39 0.09 -36.32
C ARG A 416 8.87 -0.15 -36.66
N PRO A 417 9.36 0.32 -37.82
CA PRO A 417 10.75 0.12 -38.24
C PRO A 417 11.79 0.54 -37.20
N GLU A 418 11.57 1.65 -36.50
CA GLU A 418 12.46 2.15 -35.45
C GLU A 418 12.56 1.23 -34.23
N ALA A 419 11.47 0.58 -33.83
CA ALA A 419 11.45 -0.38 -32.73
C ALA A 419 12.12 -1.71 -33.13
N LEU A 420 11.88 -2.18 -34.36
CA LEU A 420 12.50 -3.39 -34.89
C LEU A 420 14.03 -3.26 -35.02
N ALA A 421 14.54 -2.07 -35.33
CA ALA A 421 15.98 -1.80 -35.34
C ALA A 421 16.62 -2.01 -33.95
N VAL A 422 15.87 -1.72 -32.88
CA VAL A 422 16.30 -1.93 -31.49
C VAL A 422 16.16 -3.41 -31.09
N ALA A 423 15.12 -4.10 -31.56
CA ALA A 423 14.89 -5.50 -31.24
C ALA A 423 15.88 -6.46 -31.92
N GLY A 424 16.34 -6.11 -33.13
CA GLY A 424 17.21 -6.96 -33.95
C GLY A 424 18.40 -7.58 -33.21
N PRO A 425 19.23 -6.80 -32.51
CA PRO A 425 20.35 -7.33 -31.72
C PRO A 425 19.93 -8.34 -30.65
N ALA A 426 18.83 -8.09 -29.93
CA ALA A 426 18.36 -8.99 -28.87
C ALA A 426 17.81 -10.31 -29.43
N LEU A 427 17.17 -10.26 -30.60
CA LEU A 427 16.60 -11.42 -31.28
C LEU A 427 17.56 -12.12 -32.24
N ALA A 428 18.78 -11.60 -32.44
CA ALA A 428 19.77 -12.16 -33.36
C ALA A 428 20.11 -13.63 -33.05
N LYS A 429 20.12 -14.02 -31.77
CA LYS A 429 20.31 -15.41 -31.33
C LYS A 429 19.18 -16.36 -31.78
N HIS A 430 18.03 -15.81 -32.18
CA HIS A 430 16.88 -16.53 -32.70
C HIS A 430 16.63 -16.28 -34.19
N ALA A 431 17.59 -15.73 -34.94
CA ALA A 431 17.38 -15.31 -36.34
C ALA A 431 16.84 -16.41 -37.28
N THR A 432 17.08 -17.69 -36.98
CA THR A 432 16.54 -18.82 -37.76
C THR A 432 15.11 -19.21 -37.39
N ARG A 433 14.58 -18.68 -36.27
CA ARG A 433 13.26 -18.99 -35.71
C ARG A 433 12.42 -17.74 -35.44
N CYS A 434 12.92 -16.55 -35.77
CA CYS A 434 12.24 -15.29 -35.49
C CYS A 434 12.24 -14.41 -36.74
N THR A 435 11.06 -13.93 -37.13
CA THR A 435 10.90 -12.98 -38.24
C THR A 435 10.52 -11.61 -37.70
N LEU A 436 11.16 -10.55 -38.21
CA LEU A 436 10.81 -9.17 -37.88
C LEU A 436 9.91 -8.59 -38.99
N VAL A 437 8.72 -8.13 -38.64
CA VAL A 437 7.71 -7.65 -39.60
C VAL A 437 7.38 -6.18 -39.32
N PRO A 438 7.85 -5.23 -40.16
CA PRO A 438 7.47 -3.84 -39.99
C PRO A 438 5.98 -3.64 -40.29
N GLY A 439 5.26 -2.94 -39.42
CA GLY A 439 3.86 -2.65 -39.69
C GLY A 439 3.15 -1.77 -38.66
N ASP A 440 1.86 -1.56 -38.93
CA ASP A 440 0.92 -0.78 -38.11
C ASP A 440 -0.18 -1.72 -37.64
N PHE A 441 -0.13 -2.11 -36.36
CA PHE A 441 -1.05 -3.07 -35.75
C PHE A 441 -2.49 -2.57 -35.65
N THR A 442 -2.76 -1.31 -36.00
CA THR A 442 -4.12 -0.76 -36.12
C THR A 442 -4.73 -0.95 -37.50
N LYS A 443 -3.97 -1.52 -38.43
CA LYS A 443 -4.40 -1.80 -39.82
C LYS A 443 -4.41 -3.28 -40.15
N ALA A 444 -3.38 -4.01 -39.73
CA ALA A 444 -3.28 -5.46 -39.95
C ALA A 444 -2.30 -6.08 -38.95
N VAL A 445 -2.43 -7.37 -38.72
CA VAL A 445 -1.44 -8.20 -38.01
C VAL A 445 -1.04 -9.39 -38.91
N PRO A 446 0.14 -10.02 -38.70
CA PRO A 446 0.49 -11.29 -39.34
C PRO A 446 -0.62 -12.32 -39.15
N GLY A 447 -0.85 -13.20 -40.13
CA GLY A 447 -2.02 -14.08 -40.17
C GLY A 447 -1.73 -15.57 -39.98
N ASP A 448 -0.51 -15.93 -39.59
CA ASP A 448 -0.01 -17.31 -39.49
C ASP A 448 0.36 -17.70 -38.05
N GLY A 449 0.00 -16.87 -37.07
CA GLY A 449 0.19 -17.14 -35.64
C GLY A 449 -0.84 -18.10 -35.03
N ASP A 450 -0.38 -18.92 -34.08
CA ASP A 450 -1.25 -19.70 -33.18
C ASP A 450 -1.58 -18.92 -31.91
N VAL A 451 -0.64 -18.08 -31.45
CA VAL A 451 -0.78 -17.24 -30.26
C VAL A 451 -0.32 -15.81 -30.57
N TYR A 452 -1.13 -14.83 -30.18
CA TYR A 452 -0.83 -13.41 -30.35
C TYR A 452 -0.64 -12.78 -28.97
N LEU A 453 0.44 -12.02 -28.80
CA LEU A 453 0.75 -11.31 -27.57
C LEU A 453 0.49 -9.81 -27.77
N LEU A 454 -0.21 -9.20 -26.83
CA LEU A 454 -0.28 -7.76 -26.63
C LEU A 454 0.20 -7.45 -25.21
N SER A 455 1.46 -7.03 -25.05
CA SER A 455 2.05 -6.80 -23.74
C SER A 455 2.36 -5.32 -23.52
N ARG A 456 1.70 -4.71 -22.53
CA ARG A 456 1.82 -3.26 -22.25
C ARG A 456 1.57 -2.43 -23.51
N VAL A 457 0.44 -2.73 -24.16
CA VAL A 457 0.03 -2.09 -25.41
C VAL A 457 -1.29 -1.38 -25.20
N LEU A 458 -2.31 -2.08 -24.71
CA LEU A 458 -3.67 -1.54 -24.61
C LEU A 458 -3.76 -0.45 -23.55
N HIS A 459 -2.90 -0.48 -22.54
CA HIS A 459 -2.86 0.57 -21.52
C HIS A 459 -2.38 1.94 -22.04
N ASP A 460 -1.72 2.00 -23.19
CA ASP A 460 -1.27 3.26 -23.81
C ASP A 460 -2.41 4.01 -24.52
N TRP A 461 -3.56 3.36 -24.72
CA TRP A 461 -4.61 3.83 -25.61
C TRP A 461 -5.96 4.01 -24.90
N ASP A 462 -6.81 4.86 -25.48
CA ASP A 462 -8.22 4.96 -25.10
C ASP A 462 -9.04 3.74 -25.57
N ASP A 463 -10.31 3.70 -25.20
CA ASP A 463 -11.19 2.56 -25.48
C ASP A 463 -11.54 2.41 -26.97
N GLU A 464 -11.66 3.51 -27.71
CA GLU A 464 -11.94 3.48 -29.16
C GLU A 464 -10.77 2.88 -29.93
N ARG A 465 -9.56 3.29 -29.56
CA ARG A 465 -8.33 2.79 -30.18
C ARG A 465 -8.03 1.35 -29.74
N CYS A 466 -8.28 0.99 -28.47
CA CYS A 466 -8.26 -0.40 -28.03
C CYS A 466 -9.23 -1.27 -28.85
N HIS A 467 -10.46 -0.80 -29.07
CA HIS A 467 -11.44 -1.52 -29.90
C HIS A 467 -10.93 -1.72 -31.33
N THR A 468 -10.31 -0.70 -31.92
CA THR A 468 -9.68 -0.78 -33.26
C THR A 468 -8.57 -1.83 -33.30
N ILE A 469 -7.66 -1.81 -32.32
CA ILE A 469 -6.55 -2.78 -32.21
C ILE A 469 -7.09 -4.20 -32.09
N LEU A 470 -8.00 -4.43 -31.13
CA LEU A 470 -8.58 -5.74 -30.88
C LEU A 470 -9.35 -6.26 -32.10
N THR A 471 -10.14 -5.42 -32.76
CA THR A 471 -10.87 -5.81 -33.99
C THR A 471 -9.91 -6.16 -35.13
N THR A 472 -8.78 -5.44 -35.24
CA THR A 472 -7.72 -5.74 -36.22
C THR A 472 -7.07 -7.10 -35.93
N CYS A 473 -6.79 -7.38 -34.66
CA CYS A 473 -6.32 -8.71 -34.23
C CYS A 473 -7.35 -9.78 -34.58
N ALA A 474 -8.63 -9.60 -34.22
CA ALA A 474 -9.69 -10.57 -34.52
C ALA A 474 -9.79 -10.90 -36.02
N ALA A 475 -9.62 -9.89 -36.88
CA ALA A 475 -9.67 -10.05 -38.33
C ALA A 475 -8.43 -10.76 -38.92
N GLY A 476 -7.24 -10.54 -38.35
CA GLY A 476 -5.99 -11.14 -38.83
C GLY A 476 -5.69 -12.52 -38.27
N MET A 477 -6.16 -12.84 -37.07
CA MET A 477 -5.91 -14.10 -36.38
C MET A 477 -6.61 -15.30 -37.04
N PRO A 478 -5.92 -16.43 -37.26
CA PRO A 478 -6.54 -17.70 -37.66
C PRO A 478 -7.66 -18.17 -36.71
N ALA A 479 -8.53 -19.02 -37.24
CA ALA A 479 -9.50 -19.73 -36.40
C ALA A 479 -8.76 -20.65 -35.41
N GLY A 480 -9.11 -20.56 -34.13
CA GLY A 480 -8.46 -21.32 -33.05
C GLY A 480 -7.20 -20.67 -32.46
N ALA A 481 -6.73 -19.55 -33.02
CA ALA A 481 -5.64 -18.79 -32.42
C ALA A 481 -6.08 -18.10 -31.11
N GLU A 482 -5.14 -17.97 -30.18
CA GLU A 482 -5.36 -17.34 -28.88
C GLU A 482 -4.75 -15.93 -28.82
N LEU A 483 -5.41 -15.03 -28.09
CA LEU A 483 -4.88 -13.71 -27.76
C LEU A 483 -4.51 -13.68 -26.28
N LEU A 484 -3.25 -13.35 -25.98
CA LEU A 484 -2.76 -13.13 -24.63
C LEU A 484 -2.47 -11.65 -24.43
N ILE A 485 -3.14 -11.04 -23.46
CA ILE A 485 -2.93 -9.65 -23.06
C ILE A 485 -2.17 -9.66 -21.74
N VAL A 486 -1.03 -8.97 -21.70
CA VAL A 486 -0.17 -8.90 -20.50
C VAL A 486 -0.13 -7.45 -20.00
N GLU A 487 -0.90 -7.18 -18.94
CA GLU A 487 -1.19 -5.82 -18.44
C GLU A 487 -1.32 -5.82 -16.91
N ARG A 488 -1.40 -4.63 -16.31
CA ARG A 488 -1.82 -4.47 -14.91
C ARG A 488 -3.34 -4.35 -14.85
N LEU A 489 -3.93 -4.86 -13.77
CA LEU A 489 -5.37 -4.76 -13.56
C LEU A 489 -5.70 -3.84 -12.39
N LEU A 490 -6.58 -2.87 -12.65
CA LEU A 490 -7.18 -2.08 -11.59
C LEU A 490 -8.06 -2.99 -10.71
N PRO A 491 -8.03 -2.81 -9.37
CA PRO A 491 -8.94 -3.54 -8.50
C PRO A 491 -10.39 -3.12 -8.79
N GLU A 492 -11.31 -4.09 -8.76
CA GLU A 492 -12.75 -3.81 -8.90
C GLU A 492 -13.28 -2.99 -7.71
N GLU A 493 -12.71 -3.22 -6.52
CA GLU A 493 -13.08 -2.51 -5.29
C GLU A 493 -12.14 -1.33 -5.03
N SER A 494 -12.73 -0.13 -4.92
CA SER A 494 -12.01 1.09 -4.58
C SER A 494 -11.30 0.99 -3.22
N GLY A 495 -10.07 1.48 -3.13
CA GLY A 495 -9.27 1.45 -1.91
C GLY A 495 -8.49 0.16 -1.67
N THR A 496 -8.64 -0.85 -2.54
CA THR A 496 -7.79 -2.04 -2.55
C THR A 496 -6.35 -1.66 -2.90
N ALA A 497 -5.38 -2.11 -2.10
CA ALA A 497 -3.97 -1.91 -2.41
C ALA A 497 -3.59 -2.63 -3.71
N SER A 498 -3.10 -1.89 -4.69
CA SER A 498 -2.65 -2.41 -5.97
C SER A 498 -1.63 -1.47 -6.57
N LEU A 499 -0.58 -2.01 -7.17
CA LEU A 499 0.35 -1.20 -7.96
C LEU A 499 -0.31 -0.59 -9.20
N ALA A 500 -1.40 -1.16 -9.73
CA ALA A 500 -2.09 -0.63 -10.92
C ALA A 500 -2.62 0.80 -10.72
N VAL A 501 -3.04 1.15 -9.49
CA VAL A 501 -3.62 2.48 -9.19
C VAL A 501 -2.62 3.62 -9.39
N PRO A 502 -1.40 3.61 -8.81
CA PRO A 502 -0.40 4.63 -9.12
C PRO A 502 0.11 4.55 -10.56
N TRP A 503 0.10 3.37 -11.19
CA TRP A 503 0.46 3.22 -12.60
C TRP A 503 -0.56 3.87 -13.54
N ASP A 504 -1.84 3.87 -13.20
CA ASP A 504 -2.88 4.56 -13.96
C ASP A 504 -2.62 6.08 -14.02
N ILE A 505 -2.22 6.68 -12.91
CA ILE A 505 -1.78 8.09 -12.87
C ILE A 505 -0.50 8.29 -13.71
N HIS A 506 0.40 7.31 -13.72
CA HIS A 506 1.58 7.34 -14.59
C HIS A 506 1.19 7.29 -16.08
N MET A 507 0.19 6.49 -16.47
CA MET A 507 -0.33 6.43 -17.83
C MET A 507 -0.94 7.77 -18.24
N LEU A 508 -1.80 8.35 -17.39
CA LEU A 508 -2.37 9.69 -17.60
C LEU A 508 -1.28 10.74 -17.79
N CYS A 509 -0.24 10.74 -16.95
CA CYS A 509 0.82 11.74 -17.05
C CYS A 509 1.66 11.59 -18.33
N ASN A 510 1.98 10.36 -18.73
CA ASN A 510 3.01 10.13 -19.75
C ASN A 510 2.46 9.95 -21.15
N VAL A 511 1.40 9.16 -21.32
CA VAL A 511 0.94 8.70 -22.64
C VAL A 511 -0.54 9.02 -22.91
N GLY A 512 -1.30 9.46 -21.90
CA GLY A 512 -2.74 9.72 -22.03
C GLY A 512 -3.59 8.44 -22.02
N GLY A 513 -2.95 7.29 -21.83
CA GLY A 513 -3.57 5.98 -21.64
C GLY A 513 -4.16 5.77 -20.25
N ARG A 514 -4.53 4.52 -19.94
CA ARG A 514 -5.11 4.12 -18.66
C ARG A 514 -4.95 2.63 -18.39
N GLU A 515 -4.84 2.29 -17.11
CA GLU A 515 -5.03 0.92 -16.64
C GLU A 515 -6.53 0.60 -16.57
N ARG A 516 -6.89 -0.69 -16.60
CA ARG A 516 -8.28 -1.14 -16.65
C ARG A 516 -8.52 -2.31 -15.70
N SER A 517 -9.75 -2.46 -15.21
CA SER A 517 -10.15 -3.62 -14.42
C SER A 517 -10.38 -4.85 -15.30
N GLU A 518 -10.51 -6.03 -14.68
CA GLU A 518 -10.86 -7.26 -15.41
C GLU A 518 -12.22 -7.11 -16.10
N SER A 519 -13.22 -6.57 -15.40
CA SER A 519 -14.56 -6.34 -15.92
C SER A 519 -14.56 -5.40 -17.14
N HIS A 520 -13.69 -4.40 -17.15
CA HIS A 520 -13.50 -3.49 -18.29
C HIS A 520 -12.85 -4.20 -19.48
N TYR A 521 -11.76 -4.95 -19.27
CA TYR A 521 -11.16 -5.75 -20.35
C TYR A 521 -12.15 -6.77 -20.94
N ARG A 522 -12.96 -7.41 -20.11
CA ARG A 522 -14.02 -8.33 -20.56
C ARG A 522 -15.00 -7.65 -21.51
N ALA A 523 -15.40 -6.41 -21.22
CA ALA A 523 -16.28 -5.63 -22.09
C ALA A 523 -15.60 -5.22 -23.41
N LEU A 524 -14.34 -4.77 -23.37
CA LEU A 524 -13.57 -4.42 -24.57
C LEU A 524 -13.39 -5.63 -25.51
N LEU A 525 -13.00 -6.76 -24.94
CA LEU A 525 -12.82 -8.02 -25.67
C LEU A 525 -14.13 -8.48 -26.32
N ALA A 526 -15.24 -8.47 -25.56
CA ALA A 526 -16.56 -8.84 -26.09
C ALA A 526 -16.97 -7.93 -27.26
N GLY A 527 -16.71 -6.62 -27.17
CA GLY A 527 -16.98 -5.66 -28.24
C GLY A 527 -16.17 -5.90 -29.53
N ALA A 528 -15.04 -6.60 -29.43
CA ALA A 528 -14.17 -6.95 -30.55
C ALA A 528 -14.31 -8.41 -31.02
N GLY A 529 -15.28 -9.16 -30.49
CA GLY A 529 -15.54 -10.55 -30.89
C GLY A 529 -14.71 -11.61 -30.14
N PHE A 530 -14.10 -11.25 -29.01
CA PHE A 530 -13.39 -12.18 -28.12
C PHE A 530 -14.18 -12.49 -26.85
N GLU A 531 -13.89 -13.64 -26.26
CA GLU A 531 -14.31 -14.04 -24.92
C GLU A 531 -13.08 -14.13 -24.03
N LEU A 532 -13.12 -13.47 -22.86
CA LEU A 532 -12.08 -13.59 -21.83
C LEU A 532 -12.24 -14.94 -21.10
N ALA A 533 -11.36 -15.88 -21.40
CA ALA A 533 -11.42 -17.27 -20.97
C ALA A 533 -10.69 -17.54 -19.65
N ASP A 534 -9.58 -16.85 -19.39
CA ASP A 534 -8.77 -17.06 -18.17
C ASP A 534 -7.98 -15.80 -17.81
N VAL A 535 -7.70 -15.61 -16.52
CA VAL A 535 -6.89 -14.50 -15.98
C VAL A 535 -5.96 -15.06 -14.92
N ARG A 536 -4.64 -14.88 -15.11
CA ARG A 536 -3.63 -15.39 -14.17
C ARG A 536 -2.69 -14.30 -13.69
N PRO A 537 -2.33 -14.29 -12.40
CA PRO A 537 -1.37 -13.32 -11.87
C PRO A 537 0.05 -13.61 -12.35
N LEU A 538 0.85 -12.56 -12.47
CA LEU A 538 2.29 -12.56 -12.75
C LEU A 538 3.01 -11.73 -11.67
N ALA A 539 4.34 -11.69 -11.72
CA ALA A 539 5.12 -10.84 -10.82
C ALA A 539 4.79 -9.34 -11.00
N LEU A 540 5.03 -8.55 -9.95
CA LEU A 540 4.85 -7.09 -9.92
C LEU A 540 3.41 -6.62 -10.18
N ASP A 541 2.38 -7.35 -9.72
CA ASP A 541 0.94 -7.07 -9.93
C ASP A 541 0.54 -6.95 -11.41
N ALA A 542 1.23 -7.68 -12.28
CA ALA A 542 0.79 -7.86 -13.66
C ALA A 542 -0.08 -9.12 -13.77
N TYR A 543 -0.83 -9.21 -14.86
CA TYR A 543 -1.69 -10.34 -15.17
C TYR A 543 -1.54 -10.72 -16.64
N VAL A 544 -1.78 -12.00 -16.93
CA VAL A 544 -2.04 -12.46 -18.29
C VAL A 544 -3.53 -12.80 -18.43
N LEU A 545 -4.17 -12.18 -19.42
CA LEU A 545 -5.56 -12.39 -19.79
C LEU A 545 -5.55 -13.20 -21.08
N ARG A 546 -6.14 -14.40 -21.03
CA ARG A 546 -6.30 -15.28 -22.19
C ARG A 546 -7.67 -15.06 -22.80
N ALA A 547 -7.70 -14.59 -24.04
CA ALA A 547 -8.89 -14.35 -24.81
C ALA A 547 -8.95 -15.27 -26.04
N VAL A 548 -10.15 -15.75 -26.36
CA VAL A 548 -10.42 -16.62 -27.51
C VAL A 548 -11.49 -15.99 -28.40
N ARG A 549 -11.41 -16.20 -29.71
CA ARG A 549 -12.43 -15.68 -30.64
C ARG A 549 -13.75 -16.41 -30.43
N THR A 550 -14.86 -15.64 -30.43
CA THR A 550 -16.21 -16.18 -30.24
C THR A 550 -16.83 -16.74 -31.52
N ARG A 551 -16.30 -16.39 -32.71
CA ARG A 551 -16.69 -16.89 -34.03
C ARG A 551 -15.56 -16.85 -35.04
#